data_AF-A0A4T0WFK0-F1
#
_entry.id   AF-A0A4T0WFK0-F1
#
_cell.length_a   1.000
_cell.length_b   1.000
_cell.length_c   1.000
_cell.angle_alpha   90.00
_cell.angle_beta   90.00
_cell.angle_gamma   90.00
#
_symmetry.space_group_name_H-M   'P 1'
#
loop_
_entity.id
_entity.type
_entity.pdbx_description
1 polymer ?
#
loop_
_entity_poly.entity_id
_entity_poly.type
_entity_poly.pdbx_seq_one_letter_code
_entity_poly.pdbx_strand_id
1 'polypeptide(L)'
;MTGLPLTLTEHAHARWIDQQKADKLNFIKDVCYWLSLSLVASTLQIILFTSVAIMASSEDHDLEDWLTLARGFRVTAVMFYEIPFVYGKTMWFSICLQHRLPSHTIEFGSTMSLVQQFVLIWVIEPTMIQVWRAHQAEEPLLGQSTGALLATFVFVTAIVAMRKMAQRSRLLTELVVCLE
;
A
#
# COMPACT_ATOMS: atom_id res chain seq x y z
N MET A 1 -2.26 -51.57 -22.59
CA MET A 1 -1.89 -50.45 -21.70
C MET A 1 -0.49 -49.98 -22.07
N THR A 2 -0.39 -49.08 -23.04
CA THR A 2 0.88 -48.48 -23.45
C THR A 2 1.29 -47.44 -22.43
N GLY A 3 2.28 -47.75 -21.61
CA GLY A 3 2.90 -46.77 -20.71
C GLY A 3 3.46 -45.62 -21.53
N LEU A 4 3.08 -44.40 -21.18
CA LEU A 4 3.70 -43.20 -21.74
C LEU A 4 5.22 -43.26 -21.50
N PRO A 5 6.06 -42.88 -22.49
CA PRO A 5 7.50 -42.88 -22.30
C PRO A 5 7.87 -41.95 -21.15
N LEU A 6 8.68 -42.43 -20.20
CA LEU A 6 9.18 -41.65 -19.05
C LEU A 6 9.81 -40.31 -19.46
N THR A 7 10.40 -40.25 -20.66
CA THR A 7 10.99 -39.02 -21.24
C THR A 7 9.96 -37.94 -21.56
N LEU A 8 8.72 -38.33 -21.92
CA LEU A 8 7.62 -37.42 -22.22
C LEU A 8 7.06 -36.77 -20.95
N THR A 9 7.07 -37.52 -19.84
CA THR A 9 6.68 -37.01 -18.52
C THR A 9 7.74 -36.09 -17.90
N GLU A 10 9.04 -36.37 -18.09
CA GLU A 10 10.13 -35.50 -17.61
C GLU A 10 10.15 -34.15 -18.33
N HIS A 11 9.98 -34.14 -19.66
CA HIS A 11 9.90 -32.89 -20.43
C HIS A 11 8.62 -32.10 -20.18
N ALA A 12 7.50 -32.77 -19.86
CA ALA A 12 6.29 -32.09 -19.42
C ALA A 12 6.47 -31.48 -18.02
N HIS A 13 7.14 -32.19 -17.10
CA HIS A 13 7.42 -31.70 -15.77
C HIS A 13 8.40 -30.51 -15.76
N ALA A 14 9.49 -30.58 -16.54
CA ALA A 14 10.42 -29.47 -16.71
C ALA A 14 9.72 -28.21 -17.26
N ARG A 15 8.90 -28.37 -18.31
CA ARG A 15 8.09 -27.25 -18.83
C ARG A 15 7.13 -26.68 -17.81
N TRP A 16 6.51 -27.52 -16.98
CA TRP A 16 5.62 -27.06 -15.92
C TRP A 16 6.36 -26.26 -14.85
N ILE A 17 7.58 -26.68 -14.46
CA ILE A 17 8.44 -25.95 -13.53
C ILE A 17 8.84 -24.59 -14.13
N ASP A 18 9.25 -24.56 -15.40
CA ASP A 18 9.64 -23.33 -16.09
C ASP A 18 8.48 -22.34 -16.19
N GLN A 19 7.28 -22.84 -16.53
CA GLN A 19 6.05 -22.05 -16.54
C GLN A 19 5.76 -21.47 -15.15
N GLN A 20 5.85 -22.28 -14.10
CA GLN A 20 5.60 -21.84 -12.73
C GLN A 20 6.62 -20.77 -12.28
N LYS A 21 7.88 -20.87 -12.72
CA LYS A 21 8.91 -19.86 -12.48
C LYS A 21 8.57 -18.55 -13.19
N ALA A 22 8.15 -18.61 -14.45
CA ALA A 22 7.75 -17.44 -15.23
C ALA A 22 6.53 -16.73 -14.62
N ASP A 23 5.51 -17.49 -14.19
CA ASP A 23 4.30 -16.93 -13.56
C ASP A 23 4.64 -16.18 -12.25
N LYS A 24 5.52 -16.76 -11.42
CA LYS A 24 6.00 -16.11 -10.19
C LYS A 24 6.77 -14.83 -10.48
N LEU A 25 7.63 -14.84 -11.49
CA LEU A 25 8.40 -13.66 -11.90
C LEU A 25 7.47 -12.54 -12.40
N ASN A 26 6.47 -12.88 -13.22
CA ASN A 26 5.48 -11.91 -13.71
C ASN A 26 4.66 -11.33 -12.56
N PHE A 27 4.20 -12.17 -11.63
CA PHE A 27 3.51 -11.70 -10.43
C PHE A 27 4.35 -10.69 -9.63
N ILE A 28 5.64 -11.00 -9.38
CA ILE A 28 6.52 -10.08 -8.63
C ILE A 28 6.73 -8.77 -9.40
N LYS A 29 6.93 -8.83 -10.73
CA LYS A 29 7.07 -7.64 -11.58
C LYS A 29 5.83 -6.75 -11.54
N ASP A 30 4.64 -7.34 -11.64
CA ASP A 30 3.36 -6.62 -11.53
C ASP A 30 3.24 -5.94 -10.16
N VAL A 31 3.54 -6.66 -9.07
CA VAL A 31 3.49 -6.11 -7.71
C VAL A 31 4.48 -4.95 -7.55
N CYS A 32 5.70 -5.06 -8.08
CA CYS A 32 6.69 -3.98 -8.07
C CYS A 32 6.19 -2.73 -8.81
N TYR A 33 5.51 -2.91 -9.94
CA TYR A 33 4.91 -1.82 -10.70
C TYR A 33 3.84 -1.09 -9.87
N TRP A 34 2.91 -1.83 -9.27
CA TRP A 34 1.86 -1.25 -8.41
C TRP A 34 2.42 -0.55 -7.17
N LEU A 35 3.45 -1.12 -6.55
CA LEU A 35 4.16 -0.47 -5.43
C LEU A 35 4.82 0.83 -5.83
N SER A 36 5.46 0.87 -7.01
CA SER A 36 6.10 2.08 -7.53
C SER A 36 5.07 3.18 -7.79
N LEU A 37 3.93 2.82 -8.41
CA LEU A 37 2.83 3.75 -8.64
C LEU A 37 2.25 4.29 -7.31
N SER A 38 2.07 3.41 -6.32
CA SER A 38 1.60 3.78 -4.98
C SER A 38 2.58 4.74 -4.26
N LEU A 39 3.89 4.52 -4.43
CA LEU A 39 4.92 5.37 -3.84
C LEU A 39 4.90 6.77 -4.47
N VAL A 40 4.72 6.87 -5.79
CA VAL A 40 4.55 8.16 -6.49
C VAL A 40 3.29 8.87 -6.00
N ALA A 41 2.15 8.18 -5.92
CA ALA A 41 0.89 8.75 -5.44
C ALA A 41 1.00 9.26 -3.99
N SER A 42 1.61 8.48 -3.10
CA SER A 42 1.83 8.86 -1.70
C SER A 42 2.78 10.05 -1.57
N THR A 43 3.82 10.11 -2.41
CA THR A 43 4.77 11.23 -2.42
C THR A 43 4.09 12.52 -2.88
N LEU A 44 3.30 12.45 -3.97
CA LEU A 44 2.51 13.57 -4.46
C LEU A 44 1.53 14.06 -3.39
N GLN A 45 0.86 13.14 -2.70
CA GLN A 45 -0.05 13.47 -1.61
C GLN A 45 0.68 14.25 -0.48
N ILE A 46 1.89 13.85 -0.09
CA ILE A 46 2.68 14.58 0.91
C ILE A 46 3.07 15.97 0.40
N ILE A 47 3.58 16.08 -0.83
CA ILE A 47 3.97 17.37 -1.42
C ILE A 47 2.78 18.33 -1.46
N LEU A 48 1.62 17.84 -1.92
CA LEU A 48 0.39 18.61 -1.96
C LEU A 48 -0.09 18.96 -0.55
N PHE A 49 0.03 18.06 0.43
CA PHE A 49 -0.34 18.31 1.83
C PHE A 49 0.46 19.47 2.39
N THR A 50 1.79 19.40 2.26
CA THR A 50 2.67 20.45 2.75
C THR A 50 2.40 21.76 2.04
N SER A 51 2.18 21.74 0.73
CA SER A 51 1.92 22.95 -0.07
C SER A 51 0.61 23.63 0.35
N VAL A 52 -0.47 22.86 0.52
CA VAL A 52 -1.78 23.42 0.91
C VAL A 52 -1.83 23.78 2.38
N ALA A 53 -1.22 23.01 3.28
CA ALA A 53 -1.13 23.38 4.70
C ALA A 53 -0.38 24.71 4.91
N ILE A 54 0.58 25.05 4.04
CA ILE A 54 1.30 26.33 4.08
C ILE A 54 0.48 27.47 3.43
N MET A 55 -0.33 27.17 2.40
CA MET A 55 -1.03 28.18 1.60
C MET A 55 -2.51 28.38 1.95
N ALA A 56 -3.11 27.49 2.75
CA ALA A 56 -4.53 27.56 3.09
C ALA A 56 -4.85 28.79 3.95
N SER A 57 -5.75 29.63 3.46
CA SER A 57 -6.38 30.68 4.27
C SER A 57 -7.22 30.06 5.39
N SER A 58 -7.38 30.77 6.51
CA SER A 58 -8.24 30.34 7.62
C SER A 58 -9.73 30.30 7.28
N GLU A 59 -10.11 30.86 6.13
CA GLU A 59 -11.49 30.98 5.68
C GLU A 59 -11.77 29.98 4.54
N ASP A 60 -12.85 29.22 4.73
CA ASP A 60 -13.61 28.38 3.79
C ASP A 60 -13.03 27.06 3.26
N HIS A 61 -13.95 26.29 2.66
CA HIS A 61 -13.97 24.83 2.42
C HIS A 61 -12.78 24.23 1.64
N ASP A 62 -11.83 25.03 1.18
CA ASP A 62 -10.66 24.61 0.40
C ASP A 62 -9.84 23.52 1.11
N LEU A 63 -9.66 23.63 2.43
CA LEU A 63 -8.93 22.60 3.18
C LEU A 63 -9.69 21.26 3.23
N GLU A 64 -11.02 21.29 3.21
CA GLU A 64 -11.86 20.09 3.29
C GLU A 64 -11.94 19.34 1.97
N ASP A 65 -12.11 20.07 0.87
CA ASP A 65 -12.03 19.51 -0.49
C ASP A 65 -10.64 18.91 -0.73
N TRP A 66 -9.60 19.60 -0.27
CA TRP A 66 -8.24 19.11 -0.36
C TRP A 66 -8.00 17.86 0.51
N LEU A 67 -8.46 17.86 1.77
CA LEU A 67 -8.36 16.69 2.65
C LEU A 67 -9.11 15.49 2.06
N THR A 68 -10.25 15.72 1.41
CA THR A 68 -11.02 14.69 0.70
C THR A 68 -10.24 14.13 -0.49
N LEU A 69 -9.60 14.98 -1.30
CA LEU A 69 -8.73 14.56 -2.40
C LEU A 69 -7.52 13.75 -1.89
N ALA A 70 -6.86 14.23 -0.84
CA ALA A 70 -5.71 13.57 -0.20
C ALA A 70 -6.08 12.22 0.42
N ARG A 71 -7.31 12.10 0.93
CA ARG A 71 -7.89 10.83 1.36
C ARG A 71 -8.03 9.87 0.19
N GLY A 72 -8.55 10.33 -0.95
CA GLY A 72 -8.65 9.56 -2.19
C GLY A 72 -7.30 8.96 -2.60
N PHE A 73 -6.24 9.79 -2.65
CA PHE A 73 -4.88 9.31 -2.95
C PHE A 73 -4.39 8.24 -1.97
N ARG A 74 -4.67 8.36 -0.67
CA ARG A 74 -4.30 7.34 0.32
C ARG A 74 -5.06 6.04 0.16
N VAL A 75 -6.37 6.10 -0.10
CA VAL A 75 -7.16 4.91 -0.40
C VAL A 75 -6.56 4.20 -1.60
N THR A 76 -6.28 4.92 -2.69
CA THR A 76 -5.67 4.35 -3.89
C THR A 76 -4.29 3.74 -3.61
N ALA A 77 -3.44 4.42 -2.83
CA ALA A 77 -2.14 3.90 -2.43
C ALA A 77 -2.29 2.58 -1.64
N VAL A 78 -3.14 2.56 -0.61
CA VAL A 78 -3.44 1.36 0.19
C VAL A 78 -3.91 0.20 -0.68
N MET A 79 -4.81 0.49 -1.61
CA MET A 79 -5.28 -0.49 -2.58
C MET A 79 -4.10 -1.05 -3.39
N PHE A 80 -3.28 -0.20 -4.01
CA PHE A 80 -2.19 -0.65 -4.88
C PHE A 80 -1.09 -1.43 -4.15
N TYR A 81 -0.80 -1.16 -2.88
CA TYR A 81 0.26 -1.88 -2.18
C TYR A 81 -0.21 -3.15 -1.42
N GLU A 82 -1.52 -3.33 -1.19
CA GLU A 82 -2.08 -4.53 -0.52
C GLU A 82 -2.86 -5.47 -1.46
N ILE A 83 -3.66 -4.94 -2.40
CA ILE A 83 -4.53 -5.75 -3.28
C ILE A 83 -3.80 -6.82 -4.06
N PRO A 84 -2.64 -6.54 -4.70
CA PRO A 84 -1.93 -7.56 -5.47
C PRO A 84 -1.60 -8.81 -4.63
N PHE A 85 -1.27 -8.62 -3.35
CA PHE A 85 -1.00 -9.72 -2.41
C PHE A 85 -2.26 -10.41 -1.90
N VAL A 86 -3.40 -9.71 -1.84
CA VAL A 86 -4.70 -10.31 -1.48
C VAL A 86 -5.18 -11.23 -2.60
N TYR A 87 -5.17 -10.77 -3.85
CA TYR A 87 -5.60 -11.60 -4.99
C TYR A 87 -4.59 -12.70 -5.31
N GLY A 88 -3.30 -12.41 -5.22
CA GLY A 88 -2.21 -13.36 -5.45
C GLY A 88 -1.78 -14.15 -4.21
N LYS A 89 -2.60 -14.23 -3.15
CA LYS A 89 -2.19 -14.74 -1.83
C LYS A 89 -1.55 -16.13 -1.88
N THR A 90 -2.15 -17.05 -2.66
CA THR A 90 -1.64 -18.42 -2.82
C THR A 90 -0.29 -18.44 -3.52
N MET A 91 -0.12 -17.61 -4.56
CA MET A 91 1.14 -17.46 -5.29
C MET A 91 2.22 -16.84 -4.42
N TRP A 92 1.88 -15.78 -3.68
CA TRP A 92 2.77 -15.13 -2.73
C TRP A 92 3.24 -16.10 -1.63
N PHE A 93 2.32 -16.86 -1.04
CA PHE A 93 2.66 -17.87 -0.03
C PHE A 93 3.61 -18.94 -0.58
N SER A 94 3.37 -19.40 -1.82
CA SER A 94 4.27 -20.34 -2.50
C SER A 94 5.68 -19.75 -2.66
N ILE A 95 5.79 -18.48 -3.07
CA ILE A 95 7.08 -17.77 -3.20
C ILE A 95 7.76 -17.66 -1.83
N CYS A 96 7.04 -17.22 -0.79
CA CYS A 96 7.57 -17.11 0.57
C CYS A 96 8.16 -18.43 1.07
N LEU A 97 7.44 -19.54 0.89
CA LEU A 97 7.90 -20.87 1.31
C LEU A 97 9.12 -21.34 0.51
N GLN A 98 9.09 -21.18 -0.81
CA GLN A 98 10.17 -21.65 -1.69
C GLN A 98 11.48 -20.89 -1.45
N HIS A 99 11.40 -19.57 -1.24
CA HIS A 99 12.57 -18.72 -1.05
C HIS A 99 12.95 -18.50 0.44
N ARG A 100 12.27 -19.19 1.37
CA ARG A 100 12.49 -19.09 2.83
C ARG A 100 12.51 -17.63 3.31
N LEU A 101 11.54 -16.84 2.85
CA LEU A 101 11.44 -15.43 3.21
C LEU A 101 11.14 -15.26 4.71
N PRO A 102 11.50 -14.11 5.31
CA PRO A 102 11.18 -13.81 6.70
C PRO A 102 9.68 -13.96 6.99
N SER A 103 9.32 -14.47 8.18
CA SER A 103 7.93 -14.79 8.53
C SER A 103 6.94 -13.61 8.36
N HIS A 104 7.36 -12.39 8.67
CA HIS A 104 6.55 -11.18 8.52
C HIS A 104 6.16 -10.87 7.06
N THR A 105 6.84 -11.44 6.07
CA THR A 105 6.51 -11.24 4.65
C THR A 105 5.24 -11.96 4.23
N ILE A 106 4.88 -13.04 4.94
CA ILE A 106 3.63 -13.79 4.73
C ILE A 106 2.40 -12.92 5.04
N GLU A 107 2.57 -11.91 5.91
CA GLU A 107 1.52 -10.98 6.29
C GLU A 107 1.20 -9.94 5.20
N PHE A 108 1.95 -9.90 4.09
CA PHE A 108 1.59 -9.00 2.99
C PHE A 108 0.22 -9.40 2.41
N GLY A 109 -0.62 -8.41 2.08
CA GLY A 109 -2.02 -8.65 1.73
C GLY A 109 -2.83 -9.15 2.92
N SER A 110 -2.51 -8.73 4.15
CA SER A 110 -3.29 -9.09 5.34
C SER A 110 -4.59 -8.30 5.33
N THR A 111 -5.73 -9.01 5.27
CA THR A 111 -7.06 -8.41 5.37
C THR A 111 -7.20 -7.57 6.63
N MET A 112 -6.60 -7.99 7.75
CA MET A 112 -6.61 -7.21 8.99
C MET A 112 -5.87 -5.88 8.82
N SER A 113 -4.69 -5.89 8.18
CA SER A 113 -3.95 -4.65 7.91
C SER A 113 -4.74 -3.73 6.99
N LEU A 114 -5.42 -4.27 5.98
CA LEU A 114 -6.22 -3.50 5.02
C LEU A 114 -7.46 -2.89 5.69
N VAL A 115 -8.15 -3.65 6.54
CA VAL A 115 -9.28 -3.16 7.35
C VAL A 115 -8.83 -2.06 8.30
N GLN A 116 -7.69 -2.23 8.98
CA GLN A 116 -7.14 -1.19 9.87
C GLN A 116 -6.87 0.12 9.12
N GLN A 117 -6.27 0.05 7.93
CA GLN A 117 -6.03 1.22 7.09
C GLN A 117 -7.36 1.89 6.67
N PHE A 118 -8.36 1.10 6.30
CA PHE A 118 -9.67 1.67 5.97
C PHE A 118 -10.37 2.30 7.18
N VAL A 119 -10.29 1.72 8.37
CA VAL A 119 -10.86 2.36 9.58
C VAL A 119 -10.18 3.69 9.86
N LEU A 120 -8.85 3.77 9.72
CA LEU A 120 -8.10 5.02 9.90
C LEU A 120 -8.56 6.09 8.91
N ILE A 121 -8.72 5.72 7.63
CA ILE A 121 -9.01 6.65 6.53
C ILE A 121 -10.50 7.03 6.46
N TRP A 122 -11.41 6.09 6.68
CA TRP A 122 -12.85 6.27 6.47
C TRP A 122 -13.64 6.60 7.73
N VAL A 123 -13.09 6.35 8.92
CA VAL A 123 -13.79 6.57 10.19
C VAL A 123 -13.06 7.60 11.03
N ILE A 124 -11.80 7.34 11.36
CA ILE A 124 -11.05 8.16 12.32
C ILE A 124 -10.79 9.56 11.73
N GLU A 125 -10.27 9.63 10.51
CA GLU A 125 -9.92 10.90 9.90
C GLU A 125 -11.13 11.83 9.67
N PRO A 126 -12.27 11.39 9.09
CA PRO A 126 -13.46 12.24 9.00
C PRO A 126 -13.95 12.73 10.37
N THR A 127 -13.90 11.87 11.38
CA THR A 127 -14.29 12.26 12.75
C THR A 127 -13.36 13.34 13.30
N MET A 128 -12.04 13.21 13.08
CA MET A 128 -11.08 14.23 13.50
C MET A 128 -11.27 15.56 12.77
N ILE A 129 -11.67 15.55 11.50
CA ILE A 129 -12.00 16.76 10.74
C ILE A 129 -13.24 17.43 11.33
N GLN A 130 -14.29 16.65 11.66
CA GLN A 130 -15.50 17.18 12.30
C GLN A 130 -15.19 17.80 13.68
N VAL A 131 -14.37 17.15 14.49
CA VAL A 131 -13.93 17.67 15.80
C VAL A 131 -13.13 18.96 15.62
N TRP A 132 -12.20 18.99 14.67
CA TRP A 132 -11.43 20.19 14.35
C TRP A 132 -12.33 21.36 13.94
N ARG A 133 -13.35 21.12 13.09
CA ARG A 133 -14.36 22.12 12.70
C ARG A 133 -15.13 22.66 13.91
N ALA A 134 -15.60 21.77 14.79
CA ALA A 134 -16.31 22.16 15.99
C ALA A 134 -15.43 23.05 16.89
N HIS A 135 -14.19 22.64 17.15
CA HIS A 135 -13.26 23.44 17.94
C HIS A 135 -12.90 24.76 17.28
N GLN A 136 -12.75 24.82 15.96
CA GLN A 136 -12.47 26.08 15.27
C GLN A 136 -13.64 27.07 15.36
N ALA A 137 -14.88 26.56 15.38
CA ALA A 137 -16.08 27.38 15.55
C ALA A 137 -16.29 27.86 17.00
N GLU A 138 -15.92 27.03 17.99
CA GLU A 138 -16.03 27.36 19.42
C GLU A 138 -14.89 28.27 19.90
N GLU A 139 -13.64 27.87 19.65
CA GLU A 139 -12.44 28.54 20.13
C GLU A 139 -11.27 28.43 19.12
N PRO A 140 -10.86 29.53 18.46
CA PRO A 140 -9.84 29.49 17.41
C PRO A 140 -8.50 28.84 17.81
N LEU A 141 -8.06 29.01 19.07
CA LEU A 141 -6.83 28.39 19.59
C LEU A 141 -6.97 26.86 19.75
N LEU A 142 -8.16 26.40 20.12
CA LEU A 142 -8.48 24.97 20.22
C LEU A 142 -8.56 24.34 18.81
N GLY A 143 -9.12 25.07 17.85
CA GLY A 143 -9.10 24.72 16.43
C GLY A 143 -7.68 24.58 15.87
N GLN A 144 -6.77 25.51 16.16
CA GLN A 144 -5.36 25.38 15.75
C GLN A 144 -4.68 24.14 16.33
N SER A 145 -4.89 23.88 17.62
CA SER A 145 -4.28 22.74 18.32
C SER A 145 -4.76 21.39 17.75
N THR A 146 -6.06 21.27 17.48
CA THR A 146 -6.63 20.06 16.87
C THR A 146 -6.30 19.91 15.39
N GLY A 147 -6.18 21.00 14.66
CA GLY A 147 -5.65 21.00 13.29
C GLY A 147 -4.21 20.49 13.23
N ALA A 148 -3.35 20.90 14.16
CA ALA A 148 -1.97 20.40 14.25
C ALA A 148 -1.90 18.89 14.54
N LEU A 149 -2.78 18.38 15.41
CA LEU A 149 -2.90 16.94 15.69
C LEU A 149 -3.36 16.16 14.45
N LEU A 150 -4.36 16.68 13.73
CA LEU A 150 -4.83 16.10 12.46
C LEU A 150 -3.73 16.05 11.41
N ALA A 151 -3.00 17.15 11.22
CA ALA A 151 -1.88 17.21 10.29
C ALA A 151 -0.79 16.20 10.65
N THR A 152 -0.45 16.11 11.94
CA THR A 152 0.55 15.15 12.44
C THR A 152 0.12 13.72 12.17
N PHE A 153 -1.15 13.38 12.45
CA PHE A 153 -1.70 12.05 12.20
C PHE A 153 -1.61 11.67 10.71
N VAL A 154 -2.06 12.56 9.81
CA VAL A 154 -2.01 12.32 8.36
C VAL A 154 -0.57 12.17 7.86
N PHE A 155 0.35 13.01 8.34
CA PHE A 155 1.74 13.00 7.91
C PHE A 155 2.50 11.75 8.39
N VAL A 156 2.36 11.40 9.67
CA VAL A 156 3.01 10.22 10.25
C VAL A 156 2.50 8.95 9.60
N THR A 157 1.19 8.82 9.38
CA THR A 157 0.62 7.64 8.71
C THR A 157 1.12 7.50 7.27
N ALA A 158 1.20 8.60 6.51
CA ALA A 158 1.75 8.60 5.16
C ALA A 158 3.24 8.19 5.12
N ILE A 159 4.08 8.73 6.02
CA ILE A 159 5.50 8.36 6.11
C ILE A 159 5.67 6.89 6.48
N VAL A 160 4.91 6.40 7.45
CA VAL A 160 4.97 4.98 7.87
C VAL A 160 4.58 4.07 6.70
N ALA A 161 3.54 4.43 5.94
CA ALA A 161 3.14 3.69 4.75
C ALA A 161 4.24 3.69 3.70
N MET A 162 4.83 4.85 3.38
CA MET A 162 5.95 4.96 2.43
C MET A 162 7.15 4.10 2.85
N ARG A 163 7.53 4.14 4.13
CA ARG A 163 8.64 3.33 4.64
C ARG A 163 8.37 1.84 4.44
N LYS A 164 7.16 1.38 4.73
CA LYS A 164 6.75 0.00 4.49
C LYS A 164 6.80 -0.34 2.99
N MET A 165 6.28 0.52 2.13
CA MET A 165 6.32 0.32 0.67
C MET A 165 7.75 0.23 0.13
N ALA A 166 8.65 1.11 0.57
CA ALA A 166 10.06 1.08 0.18
C ALA A 166 10.76 -0.21 0.62
N GLN A 167 10.50 -0.67 1.85
CA GLN A 167 11.02 -1.94 2.36
C GLN A 167 10.52 -3.14 1.53
N ARG A 168 9.22 -3.17 1.22
CA ARG A 168 8.61 -4.21 0.38
C ARG A 168 9.18 -4.20 -1.04
N SER A 169 9.31 -3.01 -1.64
CA SER A 169 9.87 -2.85 -2.98
C SER A 169 11.30 -3.38 -3.06
N ARG A 170 12.13 -3.10 -2.04
CA ARG A 170 13.49 -3.63 -1.98
C ARG A 170 13.51 -5.15 -1.95
N LEU A 171 12.71 -5.75 -1.07
CA LEU A 171 12.61 -7.20 -0.94
C LEU A 171 12.14 -7.87 -2.25
N LEU A 172 11.16 -7.27 -2.93
CA LEU A 172 10.68 -7.79 -4.22
C LEU A 172 11.72 -7.62 -5.33
N THR A 173 12.48 -6.53 -5.34
CA THR A 173 13.55 -6.32 -6.32
C THR A 173 14.66 -7.35 -6.15
N GLU A 174 15.05 -7.65 -4.90
CA GLU A 174 16.00 -8.71 -4.58
C GLU A 174 15.47 -10.08 -5.02
N LEU A 175 14.17 -10.35 -4.87
CA LEU A 175 13.52 -11.57 -5.38
C LEU A 175 13.53 -11.67 -6.91
N VAL A 176 13.29 -10.56 -7.64
CA VAL A 176 13.37 -10.55 -9.11
C VAL A 176 14.76 -10.97 -9.57
N VAL A 177 15.81 -10.38 -8.99
CA VAL A 177 17.21 -10.71 -9.35
C VAL A 177 17.55 -12.17 -9.07
N CYS A 178 17.01 -12.75 -8.00
CA CYS A 178 17.20 -14.18 -7.70
C CYS A 178 16.44 -15.13 -8.63
N LEU A 179 15.42 -14.64 -9.33
CA LEU A 179 14.54 -15.42 -10.19
C LEU A 179 14.88 -15.28 -11.69
N GLU A 180 15.54 -14.19 -12.10
CA GLU A 180 16.12 -14.07 -13.45
C GLU A 180 17.34 -14.98 -13.62
#